data_AF-W8YQC6-F1
#
_entry.id   AF-W8YQC6-F1
#
_cell.length_a   1.000
_cell.length_b   1.000
_cell.length_c   1.000
_cell.angle_alpha   90.00
_cell.angle_beta   90.00
_cell.angle_gamma   90.00
#
_symmetry.space_group_name_H-M   'P 1'
#
loop_
_entity.id
_entity.type
_entity.pdbx_description
1 polymer ?
#
loop_
_entity_poly.entity_id
_entity_poly.type
_entity_poly.pdbx_seq_one_letter_code
_entity_poly.pdbx_strand_id
1 'polypeptide(L)' 'MAKYEAHPLYGVVSGAVDVKFDHAGAYETEDAAEIAVLDALCPLWAARVDEPQPEDEGEQPAKKAPAPRKPSAK' A
#
# COMPACT_ATOMS: atom_id res chain seq x y z
N MET A 1 6.46 -7.44 15.59
CA MET A 1 5.95 -6.54 14.53
C MET A 1 5.71 -7.29 13.23
N ALA A 2 4.56 -7.06 12.60
CA ALA A 2 4.20 -7.50 11.26
C ALA A 2 3.76 -6.28 10.45
N LYS A 3 4.26 -6.16 9.22
CA LYS A 3 3.97 -5.03 8.34
C LYS A 3 3.11 -5.45 7.15
N TYR A 4 2.11 -4.64 6.84
CA TYR A 4 1.15 -4.87 5.77
C TYR A 4 1.02 -3.64 4.88
N GLU A 5 0.77 -3.85 3.60
CA GLU A 5 0.42 -2.82 2.63
C GLU A 5 -0.91 -3.14 1.94
N ALA A 6 -1.72 -2.11 1.67
CA ALA A 6 -3.02 -2.22 1.02
C ALA A 6 -3.19 -1.14 -0.07
N HIS A 7 -3.71 -1.55 -1.23
CA HIS A 7 -4.01 -0.67 -2.35
C HIS A 7 -5.36 -1.06 -2.99
N PRO A 8 -6.34 -0.14 -3.10
CA PRO A 8 -6.35 1.28 -2.66
C PRO A 8 -6.36 1.51 -1.13
N LEU A 9 -6.28 2.78 -0.71
CA LEU A 9 -6.30 3.18 0.71
C LEU A 9 -7.69 2.91 1.34
N TYR A 10 -7.87 1.76 2.00
CA TYR A 10 -9.08 1.43 2.76
C TYR A 10 -8.75 1.12 4.22
N GLY A 11 -9.67 1.44 5.12
CA GLY A 11 -9.65 0.92 6.49
C GLY A 11 -10.36 -0.43 6.56
N VAL A 12 -9.81 -1.37 7.34
CA VAL A 12 -10.42 -2.68 7.59
C VAL A 12 -11.09 -2.64 8.96
N VAL A 13 -12.40 -2.85 8.98
CA VAL A 13 -13.18 -2.99 10.22
C VAL A 13 -13.72 -4.41 10.30
N SER A 14 -13.26 -5.17 11.30
CA SER A 14 -13.73 -6.53 11.55
C SER A 14 -14.00 -6.74 13.04
N GLY A 15 -15.27 -6.59 13.43
CA GLY A 15 -15.69 -6.73 14.81
C GLY A 15 -15.08 -5.66 15.73
N ALA A 16 -14.17 -6.08 16.60
CA ALA A 16 -13.45 -5.19 17.53
C ALA A 16 -12.12 -4.65 16.97
N VAL A 17 -11.69 -5.14 15.79
CA VAL A 17 -10.45 -4.74 15.13
C VAL A 17 -10.76 -3.63 14.12
N ASP A 18 -10.11 -2.46 14.29
CA ASP A 18 -10.15 -1.32 13.37
C ASP A 18 -8.73 -1.03 12.89
N VAL A 19 -8.38 -1.56 11.72
CA VAL A 19 -7.09 -1.32 11.09
C VAL A 19 -7.22 -0.14 10.12
N LYS A 20 -6.46 0.92 10.38
CA LYS A 20 -6.31 2.06 9.47
C LYS A 20 -4.91 2.09 8.88
N PHE A 21 -4.82 1.84 7.57
CA PHE A 21 -3.59 2.02 6.83
C PHE A 21 -3.25 3.51 6.72
N ASP A 22 -1.95 3.83 6.75
CA ASP A 22 -1.44 5.19 6.60
C ASP A 22 -1.73 5.74 5.19
N HIS A 23 -1.46 7.03 4.95
CA HIS A 23 -1.57 7.64 3.62
C HIS A 23 -0.72 6.94 2.55
N ALA A 24 0.31 6.21 2.95
CA ALA A 24 1.12 5.37 2.08
C ALA A 24 0.55 3.96 1.85
N GLY A 25 -0.58 3.60 2.47
CA GLY A 25 -1.16 2.27 2.40
C GLY A 25 -0.49 1.25 3.30
N ALA A 26 0.40 1.66 4.20
CA ALA A 26 1.12 0.78 5.12
C ALA A 26 0.47 0.73 6.51
N TYR A 27 0.53 -0.44 7.16
CA TYR A 27 0.10 -0.67 8.53
C TYR A 27 1.08 -1.60 9.25
N GLU A 28 1.40 -1.29 10.50
CA GLU A 28 2.31 -2.10 11.33
C GLU A 28 1.62 -2.39 12.65
N THR A 29 1.59 -3.68 13.02
CA THR A 29 1.00 -4.12 14.28
C THR A 29 1.80 -5.26 14.89
N GLU A 30 1.69 -5.39 16.21
CA GLU A 30 2.21 -6.52 16.98
C GLU A 30 1.08 -7.36 17.59
N ASP A 31 -0.17 -6.93 17.43
CA ASP A 31 -1.33 -7.61 17.98
C ASP A 31 -1.69 -8.84 17.14
N ALA A 32 -1.72 -10.00 17.80
CA ALA A 32 -1.96 -11.27 17.12
C ALA A 32 -3.36 -11.37 16.51
N ALA A 33 -4.37 -10.67 17.06
CA ALA A 33 -5.72 -10.68 16.51
C ALA A 33 -5.79 -9.84 15.23
N GLU A 34 -5.13 -8.68 15.20
CA GLU A 34 -5.04 -7.85 14.00
C GLU A 34 -4.28 -8.56 12.88
N ILE A 35 -3.17 -9.22 13.22
CA ILE A 35 -2.38 -10.04 12.29
C ILE A 35 -3.25 -11.15 11.69
N ALA A 36 -4.05 -11.86 12.50
CA ALA A 36 -4.91 -12.94 11.99
C ALA A 36 -5.99 -12.43 11.02
N VAL A 37 -6.53 -11.23 11.23
CA VAL A 37 -7.48 -10.59 10.31
C VAL A 37 -6.80 -10.19 9.00
N LEU A 38 -5.59 -9.61 9.09
CA LEU A 38 -4.83 -9.18 7.92
C LEU A 38 -4.30 -10.36 7.09
N ASP A 39 -3.85 -11.45 7.73
CA ASP A 39 -3.46 -12.69 7.06
C ASP A 39 -4.65 -13.33 6.34
N ALA A 40 -5.87 -13.25 6.91
CA ALA A 40 -7.08 -13.76 6.24
C ALA A 40 -7.50 -12.92 5.01
N LEU A 41 -7.07 -11.66 4.96
CA LEU A 41 -7.29 -10.74 3.84
C LEU A 41 -6.18 -10.81 2.78
N CYS A 42 -5.04 -11.41 3.14
CA CYS A 42 -3.92 -11.65 2.24
C CYS A 42 -4.21 -12.78 1.24
N PRO A 43 -3.76 -12.69 -0.02
CA PRO A 43 -3.10 -11.54 -0.67
C PRO A 43 -4.07 -10.61 -1.40
N LEU A 44 -5.38 -10.86 -1.30
CA LEU A 44 -6.37 -10.21 -2.16
C LEU A 44 -6.62 -8.73 -1.79
N TRP A 45 -6.51 -8.40 -0.50
CA TRP A 45 -6.79 -7.07 0.04
C TRP A 45 -5.64 -6.50 0.89
N ALA A 46 -4.67 -7.30 1.30
CA ALA A 46 -3.50 -6.80 2.01
C ALA A 46 -2.30 -7.67 1.64
N ALA A 47 -1.14 -7.08 1.46
CA ALA A 47 0.12 -7.77 1.24
C ALA A 47 0.95 -7.69 2.51
N ARG A 48 1.45 -8.82 3.02
CA ARG A 48 2.38 -8.84 4.15
C ARG A 48 3.79 -8.57 3.64
N VAL A 49 4.40 -7.50 4.13
CA VAL A 49 5.73 -6.99 3.74
C VAL A 49 6.82 -7.39 4.74
N ASP A 50 6.44 -8.14 5.77
CA ASP A 50 7.35 -8.63 6.82
C ASP A 50 8.25 -9.78 6.34
N GLU A 51 7.79 -10.55 5.35
CA GLU A 51 8.67 -11.40 4.56
C GLU A 51 9.42 -10.51 3.55
N PRO A 52 10.72 -10.77 3.28
CA PRO A 52 11.48 -10.03 2.28
C PRO A 52 10.92 -10.34 0.88
N GLN A 53 9.77 -9.75 0.54
CA GLN A 53 9.30 -9.68 -0.82
C GLN A 53 10.21 -8.70 -1.56
N PRO A 54 10.77 -9.09 -2.70
CA PRO A 54 11.48 -8.16 -3.57
C PRO A 54 10.53 -7.03 -3.93
N GLU A 55 11.03 -5.79 -3.84
CA GLU A 55 10.37 -4.55 -4.28
C GLU A 55 9.56 -4.79 -5.58
N ASP A 56 8.24 -5.00 -5.48
CA ASP A 56 7.37 -4.95 -6.65
C ASP A 56 6.82 -3.53 -6.74
N GLU A 57 7.40 -2.82 -7.69
CA GLU A 57 7.03 -1.50 -8.16
C GLU A 57 5.54 -1.44 -8.55
N GLY A 58 4.76 -0.57 -7.91
CA GLY A 58 3.46 -0.14 -8.45
C GLY A 58 2.69 0.68 -7.42
N GLU A 59 2.38 1.96 -7.59
CA GLU A 59 2.27 2.75 -8.81
C GLU A 59 2.36 4.23 -8.38
N GLN A 60 3.53 4.86 -8.56
CA GLN A 60 3.57 6.32 -8.54
C GLN A 60 2.78 6.79 -9.77
N PRO A 61 1.75 7.66 -9.63
CA PRO A 61 1.17 8.26 -10.80
C PRO A 61 2.27 9.09 -11.46
N ALA A 62 2.78 8.59 -12.59
CA ALA A 62 3.79 9.24 -13.38
C ALA A 62 3.37 10.70 -13.59
N LYS A 63 4.07 11.63 -12.93
CA LYS A 63 3.97 13.05 -13.24
C LYS A 63 4.32 13.17 -14.71
N LYS A 64 3.31 13.32 -15.57
CA LYS A 64 3.49 13.69 -16.97
C LYS A 64 4.24 15.02 -16.98
N ALA A 65 5.55 14.95 -17.19
CA ALA A 65 6.36 16.13 -17.45
C ALA A 65 5.79 16.82 -18.71
N PRO A 66 5.50 18.13 -18.69
CA PRO A 66 5.15 18.83 -19.91
C PRO A 66 6.38 18.86 -20.83
N ALA A 67 6.24 18.29 -22.03
CA ALA A 67 7.27 18.28 -23.05
C ALA A 67 7.76 19.71 -23.39
N PRO A 68 9.05 19.89 -23.73
CA PRO A 68 9.68 21.20 -23.87
C PRO A 68 9.15 21.97 -25.08
N ARG A 69 8.91 23.28 -24.89
CA ARG A 69 8.55 24.22 -25.96
C ARG A 69 9.79 24.54 -26.81
N LYS A 70 9.80 24.16 -28.09
CA LYS A 70 10.21 24.96 -29.28
C LYS A 70 10.24 24.12 -30.55
N PRO A 71 9.88 24.73 -31.69
CA PRO A 71 10.96 24.96 -32.66
C PRO A 71 11.04 26.45 -33.02
N SER A 72 12.25 26.99 -32.92
CA SER A 72 12.63 28.23 -33.58
C SER A 72 12.96 27.88 -35.02
N ALA A 73 12.11 28.29 -35.97
CA ALA A 73 12.47 28.38 -37.38
C ALA A 73 11.45 29.26 -38.12
N LYS A 74 11.79 30.53 -38.39
CA LYS A 74 11.97 31.10 -39.73
C LYS A 74 12.35 32.57 -39.62
#